data_AF-A0A9E2ZJQ1-F1
#
_entry.id   AF-A0A9E2ZJQ1-F1
#
_cell.length_a   1.000
_cell.length_b   1.000
_cell.length_c   1.000
_cell.angle_alpha   90.00
_cell.angle_beta   90.00
_cell.angle_gamma   90.00
#
_symmetry.space_group_name_H-M   'P 1'
#
loop_
_entity.id
_entity.type
_entity.pdbx_description
1 polymer ?
#
loop_
_entity_poly.entity_id
_entity_poly.type
_entity_poly.pdbx_seq_one_letter_code
_entity_poly.pdbx_strand_id
1 'polypeptide(L)'
;MGVFPGRRGRTWVAVAVAVALAACACSRPGTATPPPTRPSRPTTVAAAPGTRNWRITHPGPEHAIEGFADRTSALPGQPVRLFVSTTAPTFTATAYRIGNYAGSEVRQVWKSAPQPGAVQAIPVVQQPTHTVVAPWQPSLTLDTAGWPPGDYLLRLDGANSAAQFVPLTVRTPSNLGRIVVINAVTTWQAYNNWGGYSLYVGPAGTYSERARAVSFDRPYRADTMQGAGDFLYFELPFLLFAEKSAHQLGYATDVDLHADPHLLDGARAVVTLGHDEYWSAGMRNNVVRARDSGVNLAFLGGNEIYRHMRLESSPLGPHRIEVDYKSFQEDPIAKTDPMDATQEWRSPPNPRPESVILGNFYRCNPVSADMVAAAPDSWLLHGIVAPGQRLPGMVGNEYSSVDLDVPTPRPLQVLFHSPLSCRGRAGFQDTTYYATPSGAGVFSSGTQWWICGLDPGCAFPGPTVAEVNRVFTAMTTRLLDVFGRGPAGITHPAVDNLVTLGVPRATPPAATPYLPPALVSA
;
A
#
# COMPACT_ATOMS: atom_id res chain seq x y z
N MET A 1 -45.76 32.14 -20.09
CA MET A 1 -47.12 32.13 -19.54
C MET A 1 -47.40 30.72 -19.03
N GLY A 2 -47.39 30.54 -17.72
CA GLY A 2 -47.69 29.28 -17.05
C GLY A 2 -48.88 29.46 -16.12
N VAL A 3 -49.69 28.41 -15.98
CA VAL A 3 -50.76 28.31 -14.96
C VAL A 3 -50.84 26.85 -14.48
N PHE A 4 -50.52 26.66 -13.20
CA PHE A 4 -50.82 25.51 -12.30
C PHE A 4 -52.34 25.40 -12.02
N PRO A 5 -52.94 24.29 -11.48
CA PRO A 5 -52.62 23.62 -10.20
C PRO A 5 -52.88 22.07 -10.24
N GLY A 6 -52.78 21.21 -9.22
CA GLY A 6 -52.58 21.27 -7.77
C GLY A 6 -53.41 20.16 -7.07
N ARG A 7 -52.73 19.19 -6.44
CA ARG A 7 -53.07 18.26 -5.32
C ARG A 7 -54.55 17.85 -5.04
N ARG A 8 -54.78 16.54 -4.81
CA ARG A 8 -54.89 15.87 -3.48
C ARG A 8 -55.35 14.40 -3.62
N GLY A 9 -54.59 13.47 -3.03
CA GLY A 9 -54.93 12.06 -2.92
C GLY A 9 -55.87 11.76 -1.73
N ARG A 10 -56.76 10.77 -1.93
CA ARG A 10 -57.63 10.15 -0.92
C ARG A 10 -57.26 8.67 -0.82
N THR A 11 -56.99 8.22 0.40
CA THR A 11 -57.02 6.81 0.85
C THR A 11 -58.46 6.30 0.85
N TRP A 12 -58.69 5.00 0.61
CA TRP A 12 -59.66 4.14 1.33
C TRP A 12 -59.39 2.65 1.04
N VAL A 13 -59.69 1.85 2.07
CA VAL A 13 -59.49 0.41 2.28
C VAL A 13 -60.60 -0.41 1.57
N ALA A 14 -60.30 -1.64 1.12
CA ALA A 14 -61.30 -2.70 1.00
C ALA A 14 -60.72 -4.13 1.06
N VAL A 15 -61.20 -4.82 2.10
CA VAL A 15 -61.33 -6.26 2.40
C VAL A 15 -61.40 -7.22 1.19
N ALA A 16 -60.77 -8.40 1.31
CA ALA A 16 -61.00 -9.55 0.43
C ALA A 16 -61.38 -10.81 1.24
N VAL A 17 -62.42 -11.49 0.75
CA VAL A 17 -63.11 -12.66 1.31
C VAL A 17 -62.43 -13.95 0.85
N ALA A 18 -62.34 -14.94 1.75
CA ALA A 18 -61.84 -16.28 1.47
C ALA A 18 -62.94 -17.21 0.92
N VAL A 19 -62.62 -18.00 -0.10
CA VAL A 19 -63.38 -19.19 -0.52
C VAL A 19 -62.38 -20.32 -0.75
N ALA A 20 -62.61 -21.44 -0.06
CA ALA A 20 -61.86 -22.69 -0.21
C ALA A 20 -62.62 -23.63 -1.16
N LEU A 21 -61.91 -24.25 -2.09
CA LEU A 21 -62.34 -25.44 -2.83
C LEU A 21 -61.18 -26.43 -2.89
N ALA A 22 -61.47 -27.66 -2.45
CA ALA A 22 -60.56 -28.79 -2.44
C ALA A 22 -60.52 -29.49 -3.81
N ALA A 23 -59.33 -29.93 -4.23
CA ALA A 23 -59.16 -30.91 -5.31
C ALA A 23 -57.99 -31.85 -4.99
N CYS A 24 -58.24 -33.14 -5.19
CA CYS A 24 -57.39 -34.28 -4.86
C CYS A 24 -56.06 -34.33 -5.64
N ALA A 25 -55.10 -35.00 -4.99
CA ALA A 25 -53.71 -35.17 -5.36
C ALA A 25 -53.47 -36.05 -6.60
N CYS A 26 -52.48 -35.65 -7.41
CA CYS A 26 -51.61 -36.53 -8.18
C CYS A 26 -50.16 -36.20 -7.82
N SER A 27 -49.51 -37.10 -7.11
CA SER A 27 -48.12 -37.03 -6.64
C SER A 27 -47.13 -37.14 -7.81
N ARG A 28 -46.34 -36.08 -8.04
CA ARG A 28 -45.12 -36.13 -8.84
C ARG A 28 -43.94 -36.56 -7.95
N PRO A 29 -42.96 -37.34 -8.45
CA PRO A 29 -41.78 -37.70 -7.67
C PRO A 29 -40.98 -36.43 -7.35
N GLY A 30 -40.72 -36.19 -6.07
CA GLY A 30 -39.87 -35.10 -5.63
C GLY A 30 -38.43 -35.33 -6.10
N THR A 31 -37.90 -34.39 -6.89
CA THR A 31 -36.46 -34.25 -7.09
C THR A 31 -35.83 -33.94 -5.74
N ALA A 32 -35.11 -34.92 -5.18
CA ALA A 32 -34.30 -34.72 -3.99
C ALA A 32 -33.29 -33.61 -4.25
N THR A 33 -33.35 -32.54 -3.45
CA THR A 33 -32.33 -31.50 -3.42
C THR A 33 -31.00 -32.16 -3.05
N PRO A 34 -29.91 -31.98 -3.83
CA PRO A 34 -28.62 -32.53 -3.46
C PRO A 34 -28.19 -31.94 -2.12
N PRO A 35 -27.53 -32.72 -1.24
CA PRO A 35 -26.94 -32.16 -0.04
C PRO A 35 -25.95 -31.05 -0.43
N PRO A 36 -25.80 -30.00 0.38
CA PRO A 36 -24.86 -28.93 0.08
C PRO A 36 -23.48 -29.53 -0.16
N THR A 37 -22.97 -29.35 -1.37
CA THR A 37 -21.62 -29.76 -1.75
C THR A 37 -20.64 -29.07 -0.81
N ARG A 38 -19.99 -29.87 0.03
CA ARG A 38 -18.83 -29.47 0.83
C ARG A 38 -17.88 -28.70 -0.10
N PRO A 39 -17.41 -27.50 0.24
CA PRO A 39 -16.50 -26.76 -0.63
C PRO A 39 -15.32 -27.68 -0.94
N SER A 40 -15.12 -27.96 -2.23
CA SER A 40 -13.99 -28.75 -2.69
C SER A 40 -12.73 -28.07 -2.19
N ARG A 41 -11.92 -28.82 -1.43
CA ARG A 41 -10.55 -28.44 -1.07
C ARG A 41 -9.88 -27.92 -2.36
N PRO A 42 -9.27 -26.72 -2.39
CA PRO A 42 -8.62 -26.24 -3.59
C PRO A 42 -7.64 -27.29 -4.07
N THR A 43 -7.87 -27.88 -5.24
CA THR A 43 -6.87 -28.68 -5.92
C THR A 43 -5.67 -27.76 -6.10
N THR A 44 -4.58 -28.05 -5.39
CA THR A 44 -3.30 -27.38 -5.55
C THR A 44 -2.84 -27.63 -6.98
N VAL A 45 -3.19 -26.72 -7.89
CA VAL A 45 -2.53 -26.63 -9.20
C VAL A 45 -1.05 -26.47 -8.88
N ALA A 46 -0.22 -27.39 -9.35
CA ALA A 46 1.21 -27.28 -9.15
C ALA A 46 1.66 -25.90 -9.64
N ALA A 47 2.34 -25.15 -8.77
CA ALA A 47 2.81 -23.81 -9.10
C ALA A 47 3.63 -23.87 -10.40
N ALA A 48 3.39 -22.94 -11.31
CA ALA A 48 4.14 -22.89 -12.56
C ALA A 48 5.66 -22.83 -12.27
N PRO A 49 6.54 -23.42 -13.13
CA PRO A 49 7.97 -23.37 -12.92
C PRO A 49 8.50 -21.93 -12.82
N GLY A 50 9.29 -21.68 -11.78
CA GLY A 50 9.92 -20.39 -11.55
C GLY A 50 11.24 -20.22 -12.31
N THR A 51 11.73 -18.98 -12.38
CA THR A 51 13.01 -18.67 -13.02
C THR A 51 14.11 -18.47 -11.98
N ARG A 52 15.20 -19.23 -12.09
CA ARG A 52 16.38 -19.11 -11.22
C ARG A 52 17.26 -17.92 -11.63
N ASN A 53 18.17 -17.52 -10.75
CA ASN A 53 19.21 -16.52 -11.02
C ASN A 53 18.68 -15.14 -11.49
N TRP A 54 17.50 -14.76 -11.00
CA TRP A 54 16.89 -13.47 -11.32
C TRP A 54 17.51 -12.31 -10.51
N ARG A 55 17.93 -12.59 -9.28
CA ARG A 55 18.58 -11.61 -8.37
C ARG A 55 19.89 -11.11 -8.98
N ILE A 56 20.14 -9.81 -8.86
CA ILE A 56 21.41 -9.21 -9.25
C ILE A 56 22.42 -9.47 -8.12
N THR A 57 23.50 -10.17 -8.43
CA THR A 57 24.60 -10.42 -7.49
C THR A 57 25.82 -9.54 -7.76
N HIS A 58 25.93 -8.99 -8.99
CA HIS A 58 27.02 -8.14 -9.43
C HIS A 58 26.44 -6.96 -10.23
N PRO A 59 26.02 -5.86 -9.58
CA PRO A 59 25.39 -4.73 -10.27
C PRO A 59 26.35 -3.98 -11.23
N GLY A 60 27.66 -4.09 -11.01
CA GLY A 60 28.68 -3.31 -11.71
C GLY A 60 28.91 -1.93 -11.06
N PRO A 61 29.81 -1.11 -11.63
CA PRO A 61 30.04 0.26 -11.15
C PRO A 61 28.79 1.15 -11.24
N GLU A 62 28.74 2.21 -10.45
CA GLU A 62 27.72 3.26 -10.60
C GLU A 62 27.72 3.79 -12.04
N HIS A 63 26.52 4.02 -12.59
CA HIS A 63 26.29 4.42 -13.99
C HIS A 63 26.72 3.42 -15.09
N ALA A 64 27.10 2.18 -14.75
CA ALA A 64 27.45 1.19 -15.77
C ALA A 64 26.23 0.74 -16.61
N ILE A 65 25.08 0.57 -15.98
CA ILE A 65 23.77 0.46 -16.63
C ILE A 65 22.70 0.98 -15.69
N GLU A 66 21.81 1.81 -16.22
CA GLU A 66 20.69 2.33 -15.46
C GLU A 66 19.50 2.68 -16.34
N GLY A 67 18.30 2.65 -15.76
CA GLY A 67 17.09 2.94 -16.52
C GLY A 67 15.84 3.26 -15.70
N PHE A 68 14.82 3.74 -16.40
CA PHE A 68 13.49 3.97 -15.87
C PHE A 68 12.42 3.72 -16.94
N ALA A 69 11.18 3.58 -16.50
CA ALA A 69 10.00 3.45 -17.36
C ALA A 69 9.23 4.79 -17.45
N ASP A 70 8.54 5.04 -18.57
CA ASP A 70 7.68 6.22 -18.75
C ASP A 70 6.42 6.25 -17.85
N ARG A 71 6.24 5.23 -17.01
CA ARG A 71 5.15 5.10 -16.05
C ARG A 71 5.55 4.17 -14.90
N THR A 72 4.92 4.37 -13.76
CA THR A 72 5.05 3.48 -12.58
C THR A 72 4.19 2.22 -12.74
N SER A 73 3.14 2.30 -13.55
CA SER A 73 2.19 1.22 -13.74
C SER A 73 1.60 1.17 -15.16
N ALA A 74 1.10 -0.01 -15.57
CA ALA A 74 0.49 -0.23 -16.87
C ALA A 74 -0.69 -1.20 -16.78
N LEU A 75 -1.74 -1.06 -17.59
CA LEU A 75 -2.70 -2.15 -17.79
C LEU A 75 -2.08 -3.25 -18.67
N PRO A 76 -2.55 -4.51 -18.57
CA PRO A 76 -2.19 -5.55 -19.52
C PRO A 76 -2.44 -5.10 -20.96
N GLY A 77 -1.43 -5.23 -21.82
CA GLY A 77 -1.47 -4.77 -23.22
C GLY A 77 -1.14 -3.29 -23.43
N GLN A 78 -0.93 -2.52 -22.37
CA GLN A 78 -0.50 -1.13 -22.50
C GLN A 78 1.03 -1.10 -22.74
N PRO A 79 1.51 -0.40 -23.78
CA PRO A 79 2.94 -0.35 -24.07
C PRO A 79 3.69 0.46 -22.99
N VAL A 80 4.91 0.04 -22.67
CA VAL A 80 5.80 0.72 -21.72
C VAL A 80 7.12 1.03 -22.41
N ARG A 81 7.57 2.29 -22.32
CA ARG A 81 8.87 2.71 -22.86
C ARG A 81 9.92 2.67 -21.77
N LEU A 82 11.07 2.07 -22.08
CA LEU A 82 12.25 2.08 -21.23
C LEU A 82 13.28 3.08 -21.76
N PHE A 83 13.88 3.81 -20.84
CA PHE A 83 14.96 4.75 -21.07
C PHE A 83 16.18 4.18 -20.37
N VAL A 84 17.22 3.85 -21.13
CA VAL A 84 18.40 3.14 -20.62
C VAL A 84 19.67 3.88 -21.02
N SER A 85 20.52 4.15 -20.04
CA SER A 85 21.90 4.60 -20.21
C SER A 85 22.84 3.47 -19.82
N THR A 86 23.83 3.17 -20.65
CA THR A 86 24.82 2.14 -20.33
C THR A 86 26.16 2.38 -21.02
N THR A 87 27.23 1.97 -20.35
CA THR A 87 28.57 1.92 -20.94
C THR A 87 28.81 0.66 -21.78
N ALA A 88 27.91 -0.32 -21.72
CA ALA A 88 27.99 -1.51 -22.55
C ALA A 88 27.60 -1.20 -24.01
N PRO A 89 28.20 -1.85 -25.02
CA PRO A 89 27.82 -1.66 -26.42
C PRO A 89 26.41 -2.18 -26.74
N THR A 90 25.92 -3.16 -25.96
CA THR A 90 24.56 -3.68 -26.03
C THR A 90 24.03 -4.04 -24.65
N PHE A 91 22.71 -4.10 -24.52
CA PHE A 91 22.04 -4.61 -23.31
C PHE A 91 20.80 -5.44 -23.69
N THR A 92 20.29 -6.21 -22.72
CA THR A 92 18.96 -6.83 -22.83
C THR A 92 18.08 -6.41 -21.65
N ALA A 93 16.77 -6.40 -21.85
CA ALA A 93 15.79 -6.25 -20.78
C ALA A 93 15.03 -7.57 -20.59
N THR A 94 14.92 -8.06 -19.36
CA THR A 94 14.19 -9.28 -19.00
C THR A 94 13.12 -8.94 -17.98
N ALA A 95 11.87 -9.29 -18.24
CA ALA A 95 10.76 -9.04 -17.32
C ALA A 95 10.47 -10.26 -16.44
N TYR A 96 10.57 -10.07 -15.13
CA TYR A 96 10.26 -11.07 -14.12
C TYR A 96 8.98 -10.69 -13.39
N ARG A 97 7.92 -11.49 -13.52
CA ARG A 97 6.71 -11.36 -12.68
C ARG A 97 7.03 -11.91 -11.30
N ILE A 98 6.83 -11.11 -10.26
CA ILE A 98 6.93 -11.55 -8.87
C ILE A 98 5.75 -12.48 -8.53
N GLY A 99 6.00 -13.53 -7.74
CA GLY A 99 4.93 -14.41 -7.28
C GLY A 99 5.41 -15.75 -6.75
N ASN A 100 4.46 -16.66 -6.54
CA ASN A 100 4.74 -17.98 -6.01
C ASN A 100 4.91 -19.01 -7.13
N TYR A 101 6.16 -19.32 -7.49
CA TYR A 101 6.49 -20.28 -8.54
C TYR A 101 7.29 -21.45 -7.97
N ALA A 102 7.21 -22.62 -8.62
CA ALA A 102 7.95 -23.79 -8.18
C ALA A 102 9.46 -23.50 -8.24
N GLY A 103 10.10 -23.43 -7.07
CA GLY A 103 11.54 -23.20 -6.91
C GLY A 103 12.02 -21.77 -7.21
N SER A 104 11.13 -20.77 -7.28
CA SER A 104 11.53 -19.36 -7.41
C SER A 104 10.45 -18.38 -6.94
N GLU A 105 10.88 -17.17 -6.62
CA GLU A 105 10.08 -15.98 -6.29
C GLU A 105 9.58 -15.24 -7.52
N VAL A 106 10.04 -15.65 -8.71
CA VAL A 106 9.69 -14.99 -9.97
C VAL A 106 9.51 -15.97 -11.12
N ARG A 107 8.84 -15.51 -12.17
CA ARG A 107 8.82 -16.13 -13.49
C ARG A 107 9.20 -15.10 -14.55
N GLN A 108 10.16 -15.46 -15.40
CA GLN A 108 10.44 -14.71 -16.62
C GLN A 108 9.23 -14.81 -17.55
N VAL A 109 8.61 -13.68 -17.87
CA VAL A 109 7.48 -13.60 -18.81
C VAL A 109 7.89 -13.10 -20.18
N TRP A 110 9.02 -12.41 -20.27
CA TRP A 110 9.46 -11.75 -21.49
C TRP A 110 10.96 -11.44 -21.43
N LYS A 111 11.61 -11.40 -22.59
CA LYS A 111 12.99 -10.94 -22.76
C LYS A 111 13.16 -10.28 -24.13
N SER A 112 13.86 -9.15 -24.17
CA SER A 112 14.17 -8.44 -25.41
C SER A 112 15.23 -9.16 -26.24
N ALA A 113 15.28 -8.88 -27.54
CA ALA A 113 16.52 -9.02 -28.31
C ALA A 113 17.57 -8.03 -27.76
N PRO A 114 18.88 -8.24 -28.00
CA PRO A 114 19.90 -7.25 -27.68
C PRO A 114 19.57 -5.89 -28.30
N GLN A 115 19.62 -4.84 -27.47
CA GLN A 115 19.41 -3.46 -27.86
C GLN A 115 20.76 -2.74 -27.93
N PRO A 116 20.95 -1.77 -28.83
CA PRO A 116 22.12 -0.90 -28.82
C PRO A 116 22.25 -0.18 -27.47
N GLY A 117 23.43 -0.27 -26.85
CA GLY A 117 23.75 0.48 -25.65
C GLY A 117 24.39 1.81 -25.99
N ALA A 118 24.08 2.83 -25.20
CA ALA A 118 24.69 4.14 -25.29
C ALA A 118 24.65 4.83 -23.92
N VAL A 119 25.67 5.63 -23.63
CA VAL A 119 25.62 6.58 -22.51
C VAL A 119 24.71 7.73 -22.93
N GLN A 120 23.61 7.92 -22.21
CA GLN A 120 22.66 9.00 -22.45
C GLN A 120 23.13 10.29 -21.75
N ALA A 121 22.44 11.40 -22.02
CA ALA A 121 22.77 12.72 -21.47
C ALA A 121 22.85 12.73 -19.93
N ILE A 122 23.73 13.57 -19.39
CA ILE A 122 23.86 13.75 -17.93
C ILE A 122 22.55 14.31 -17.31
N PRO A 123 22.31 14.09 -16.00
CA PRO A 123 21.13 14.62 -15.32
C PRO A 123 21.01 16.15 -15.43
N VAL A 124 19.78 16.65 -15.50
CA VAL A 124 19.49 18.10 -15.48
C VAL A 124 18.74 18.44 -14.20
N VAL A 125 19.21 19.47 -13.49
CA VAL A 125 18.55 20.02 -12.30
C VAL A 125 17.68 21.21 -12.72
N GLN A 126 16.37 21.06 -12.58
CA GLN A 126 15.39 22.11 -12.88
C GLN A 126 15.19 23.02 -11.67
N GLN A 127 15.23 24.33 -11.92
CA GLN A 127 15.03 25.37 -10.92
C GLN A 127 13.57 25.87 -10.96
N PRO A 128 13.00 26.39 -9.85
CA PRO A 128 13.64 26.62 -8.54
C PRO A 128 13.55 25.44 -7.56
N THR A 129 12.95 24.32 -7.97
CA THR A 129 12.61 23.19 -7.08
C THR A 129 13.75 22.18 -6.90
N HIS A 130 14.89 22.38 -7.57
CA HIS A 130 15.98 21.40 -7.68
C HIS A 130 15.52 20.03 -8.19
N THR A 131 14.55 20.02 -9.11
CA THR A 131 13.99 18.78 -9.65
C THR A 131 14.94 18.17 -10.66
N VAL A 132 15.51 17.02 -10.31
CA VAL A 132 16.39 16.27 -11.21
C VAL A 132 15.54 15.48 -12.21
N VAL A 133 15.92 15.56 -13.50
CA VAL A 133 15.38 14.73 -14.57
C VAL A 133 16.51 14.09 -15.38
N ALA A 134 16.25 12.92 -15.95
CA ALA A 134 17.10 12.30 -16.96
C ALA A 134 16.56 12.67 -18.35
N PRO A 135 17.21 13.57 -19.11
CA PRO A 135 16.74 13.99 -20.44
C PRO A 135 17.07 12.94 -21.52
N TRP A 136 16.72 11.69 -21.26
CA TRP A 136 17.08 10.53 -22.08
C TRP A 136 16.06 10.29 -23.18
N GLN A 137 16.52 9.67 -24.27
CA GLN A 137 15.63 9.17 -25.32
C GLN A 137 15.17 7.74 -25.02
N PRO A 138 13.96 7.34 -25.46
CA PRO A 138 13.50 5.96 -25.31
C PRO A 138 14.47 4.98 -26.00
N SER A 139 14.89 3.94 -25.29
CA SER A 139 15.78 2.90 -25.80
C SER A 139 15.02 1.69 -26.34
N LEU A 140 13.85 1.39 -25.77
CA LEU A 140 13.03 0.22 -26.10
C LEU A 140 11.57 0.47 -25.71
N THR A 141 10.63 -0.12 -26.46
CA THR A 141 9.23 -0.23 -26.04
C THR A 141 8.89 -1.71 -25.87
N LEU A 142 8.38 -2.08 -24.70
CA LEU A 142 7.85 -3.42 -24.45
C LEU A 142 6.33 -3.42 -24.48
N ASP A 143 5.76 -4.51 -24.97
CA ASP A 143 4.33 -4.79 -24.94
C ASP A 143 4.02 -5.70 -23.74
N THR A 144 3.04 -5.30 -22.93
CA THR A 144 2.56 -6.05 -21.76
C THR A 144 1.37 -6.95 -22.11
N ALA A 145 1.08 -7.16 -23.40
CA ALA A 145 0.00 -8.04 -23.84
C ALA A 145 0.19 -9.45 -23.27
N GLY A 146 -0.89 -9.96 -22.67
CA GLY A 146 -0.90 -11.29 -22.02
C GLY A 146 -0.16 -11.36 -20.68
N TRP A 147 0.39 -10.25 -20.18
CA TRP A 147 1.01 -10.22 -18.85
C TRP A 147 -0.08 -10.25 -17.77
N PRO A 148 -0.04 -11.21 -16.83
CA PRO A 148 -0.95 -11.19 -15.70
C PRO A 148 -0.74 -9.94 -14.84
N PRO A 149 -1.79 -9.36 -14.22
CA PRO A 149 -1.61 -8.35 -13.19
C PRO A 149 -0.66 -8.83 -12.09
N GLY A 150 0.09 -7.89 -11.51
CA GLY A 150 1.13 -8.19 -10.53
C GLY A 150 2.29 -7.19 -10.63
N ASP A 151 3.25 -7.36 -9.75
CA ASP A 151 4.47 -6.57 -9.76
C ASP A 151 5.58 -7.26 -10.55
N TYR A 152 6.38 -6.44 -11.21
CA TYR A 152 7.43 -6.86 -12.12
C TYR A 152 8.72 -6.14 -11.81
N LEU A 153 9.83 -6.88 -11.90
CA LEU A 153 11.17 -6.31 -12.00
C LEU A 153 11.67 -6.53 -13.42
N LEU A 154 11.90 -5.44 -14.14
CA LEU A 154 12.56 -5.46 -15.44
C LEU A 154 14.06 -5.38 -15.18
N ARG A 155 14.78 -6.49 -15.38
CA ARG A 155 16.23 -6.50 -15.23
C ARG A 155 16.90 -6.10 -16.53
N LEU A 156 17.73 -5.07 -16.45
CA LEU A 156 18.64 -4.65 -17.49
C LEU A 156 19.96 -5.40 -17.30
N ASP A 157 20.43 -6.08 -18.33
CA ASP A 157 21.69 -6.81 -18.34
C ASP A 157 22.57 -6.25 -19.47
N GLY A 158 23.65 -5.55 -19.14
CA GLY A 158 24.62 -5.03 -20.10
C GLY A 158 25.63 -6.08 -20.54
N ALA A 159 26.15 -5.99 -21.77
CA ALA A 159 27.18 -6.91 -22.29
C ALA A 159 28.52 -6.86 -21.51
N ASN A 160 28.72 -5.84 -20.67
CA ASN A 160 29.82 -5.72 -19.72
C ASN A 160 29.53 -6.37 -18.35
N SER A 161 28.44 -7.16 -18.24
CA SER A 161 27.96 -7.83 -17.02
C SER A 161 27.39 -6.91 -15.93
N ALA A 162 27.27 -5.60 -16.16
CA ALA A 162 26.54 -4.72 -15.27
C ALA A 162 25.04 -5.01 -15.35
N ALA A 163 24.32 -4.86 -14.23
CA ALA A 163 22.89 -5.09 -14.18
C ALA A 163 22.18 -4.17 -13.20
N GLN A 164 20.96 -3.76 -13.56
CA GLN A 164 20.07 -2.97 -12.70
C GLN A 164 18.60 -3.35 -12.94
N PHE A 165 17.75 -3.22 -11.93
CA PHE A 165 16.30 -3.35 -12.07
C PHE A 165 15.63 -2.02 -12.44
N VAL A 166 14.45 -2.15 -13.05
CA VAL A 166 13.43 -1.11 -13.19
C VAL A 166 12.10 -1.72 -12.73
N PRO A 167 11.47 -1.22 -11.66
CA PRO A 167 10.20 -1.76 -11.17
C PRO A 167 9.02 -1.30 -12.05
N LEU A 168 8.00 -2.16 -12.17
CA LEU A 168 6.75 -1.86 -12.87
C LEU A 168 5.59 -2.64 -12.25
N THR A 169 4.49 -1.97 -11.95
CA THR A 169 3.24 -2.65 -11.59
C THR A 169 2.35 -2.83 -12.83
N VAL A 170 1.98 -4.08 -13.15
CA VAL A 170 0.89 -4.33 -14.11
C VAL A 170 -0.42 -4.36 -13.34
N ARG A 171 -1.23 -3.33 -13.56
CA ARG A 171 -2.45 -3.05 -12.82
C ARG A 171 -3.53 -4.08 -13.09
N THR A 172 -4.35 -4.31 -12.07
CA THR A 172 -5.55 -5.13 -12.24
C THR A 172 -6.66 -4.29 -12.88
N PRO A 173 -7.26 -4.72 -14.01
CA PRO A 173 -8.29 -3.92 -14.69
C PRO A 173 -9.58 -3.70 -13.87
N SER A 174 -9.90 -4.62 -12.96
CA SER A 174 -11.05 -4.50 -12.05
C SER A 174 -10.75 -5.13 -10.69
N ASN A 175 -10.99 -4.36 -9.64
CA ASN A 175 -10.74 -4.74 -8.26
C ASN A 175 -11.95 -5.33 -7.53
N LEU A 176 -13.05 -5.59 -8.25
CA LEU A 176 -14.24 -6.20 -7.68
C LEU A 176 -13.93 -7.53 -6.98
N GLY A 177 -14.22 -7.62 -5.69
CA GLY A 177 -14.03 -8.82 -4.88
C GLY A 177 -12.58 -9.10 -4.49
N ARG A 178 -11.64 -8.17 -4.74
CA ARG A 178 -10.20 -8.40 -4.53
C ARG A 178 -9.65 -7.78 -3.25
N ILE A 179 -8.52 -8.30 -2.79
CA ILE A 179 -7.62 -7.60 -1.88
C ILE A 179 -6.63 -6.82 -2.76
N VAL A 180 -6.69 -5.50 -2.74
CA VAL A 180 -5.86 -4.64 -3.59
C VAL A 180 -4.59 -4.25 -2.86
N VAL A 181 -3.44 -4.61 -3.44
CA VAL A 181 -2.12 -4.21 -2.98
C VAL A 181 -1.73 -2.90 -3.66
N ILE A 182 -1.34 -1.91 -2.85
CA ILE A 182 -0.88 -0.60 -3.31
C ILE A 182 0.63 -0.50 -3.06
N ASN A 183 1.41 -0.37 -4.14
CA ASN A 183 2.85 -0.13 -4.07
C ASN A 183 3.15 1.36 -3.84
N ALA A 184 4.04 1.65 -2.89
CA ALA A 184 4.32 3.00 -2.39
C ALA A 184 5.37 3.78 -3.24
N VAL A 185 5.17 3.83 -4.56
CA VAL A 185 6.17 4.37 -5.51
C VAL A 185 6.49 5.86 -5.28
N THR A 186 5.60 6.64 -4.67
CA THR A 186 5.88 8.04 -4.29
C THR A 186 6.88 8.10 -3.15
N THR A 187 6.75 7.21 -2.16
CA THR A 187 7.75 7.10 -1.10
C THR A 187 9.10 6.69 -1.66
N TRP A 188 9.16 5.73 -2.59
CA TRP A 188 10.43 5.34 -3.22
C TRP A 188 11.09 6.54 -3.91
N GLN A 189 10.27 7.37 -4.55
CA GLN A 189 10.73 8.50 -5.34
C GLN A 189 11.15 9.71 -4.50
N ALA A 190 10.47 9.94 -3.38
CA ALA A 190 10.83 10.93 -2.39
C ALA A 190 12.25 10.74 -1.83
N TYR A 191 12.64 9.49 -1.59
CA TYR A 191 13.95 9.11 -1.07
C TYR A 191 15.02 8.93 -2.16
N ASN A 192 14.62 8.83 -3.43
CA ASN A 192 15.54 8.64 -4.54
C ASN A 192 16.49 9.84 -4.71
N ASN A 193 17.77 9.62 -4.38
CA ASN A 193 18.82 10.64 -4.49
C ASN A 193 19.59 10.58 -5.83
N TRP A 194 19.05 9.92 -6.85
CA TRP A 194 19.67 9.87 -8.17
C TRP A 194 19.84 11.29 -8.74
N GLY A 195 21.04 11.59 -9.23
CA GLY A 195 21.46 12.93 -9.67
C GLY A 195 21.67 13.94 -8.54
N GLY A 196 21.82 13.48 -7.29
CA GLY A 196 22.29 14.27 -6.16
C GLY A 196 21.22 15.04 -5.38
N TYR A 197 19.94 14.87 -5.73
CA TYR A 197 18.83 15.49 -5.01
C TYR A 197 17.71 14.49 -4.73
N SER A 198 17.22 14.51 -3.50
CA SER A 198 15.97 13.88 -3.04
C SER A 198 15.13 14.91 -2.27
N LEU A 199 13.96 14.51 -1.78
CA LEU A 199 13.18 15.36 -0.87
C LEU A 199 13.80 15.49 0.53
N TYR A 200 14.96 14.89 0.79
CA TYR A 200 15.64 14.95 2.08
C TYR A 200 17.03 15.58 2.01
N VAL A 201 17.73 15.46 0.90
CA VAL A 201 19.11 15.93 0.76
C VAL A 201 19.38 16.52 -0.62
N GLY A 202 20.27 17.51 -0.67
CA GLY A 202 20.94 17.95 -1.90
C GLY A 202 22.38 17.42 -2.00
N PRO A 203 23.19 17.93 -2.96
CA PRO A 203 24.53 17.44 -3.24
C PRO A 203 25.49 17.51 -2.05
N ALA A 204 25.35 18.51 -1.17
CA ALA A 204 26.14 18.61 0.05
C ALA A 204 25.67 17.68 1.18
N GLY A 205 24.66 16.84 0.95
CA GLY A 205 24.03 15.99 1.97
C GLY A 205 23.19 16.76 2.98
N THR A 206 22.83 18.03 2.68
CA THR A 206 22.11 18.90 3.62
C THR A 206 20.63 19.02 3.27
N TYR A 207 19.80 19.15 4.30
CA TYR A 207 18.34 19.30 4.16
C TYR A 207 17.93 20.64 3.53
N SER A 208 18.71 21.70 3.72
CA SER A 208 18.41 23.02 3.13
C SER A 208 18.44 23.00 1.61
N GLU A 209 19.33 22.20 1.02
CA GLU A 209 19.55 22.10 -0.43
C GLU A 209 18.65 21.07 -1.13
N ARG A 210 17.86 20.30 -0.37
CA ARG A 210 16.97 19.24 -0.89
C ARG A 210 16.09 19.71 -2.06
N ALA A 211 15.63 18.77 -2.87
CA ALA A 211 14.57 19.05 -3.82
C ALA A 211 13.25 19.39 -3.14
N ARG A 212 12.45 20.25 -3.76
CA ARG A 212 11.04 20.50 -3.43
C ARG A 212 10.08 19.75 -4.35
N ALA A 213 10.62 19.18 -5.43
CA ALA A 213 9.90 18.26 -6.29
C ALA A 213 10.87 17.25 -6.93
N VAL A 214 10.42 16.01 -7.10
CA VAL A 214 11.21 14.89 -7.64
C VAL A 214 10.46 14.24 -8.80
N SER A 215 11.20 13.82 -9.84
CA SER A 215 10.59 13.34 -11.09
C SER A 215 10.71 11.83 -11.26
N PHE A 216 9.63 11.14 -11.62
CA PHE A 216 9.68 9.73 -12.07
C PHE A 216 10.39 9.55 -13.41
N ASP A 217 10.76 10.65 -14.10
CA ASP A 217 11.55 10.63 -15.34
C ASP A 217 13.06 10.55 -15.04
N ARG A 218 13.42 9.64 -14.13
CA ARG A 218 14.80 9.34 -13.76
C ARG A 218 14.92 7.92 -13.18
N PRO A 219 16.10 7.28 -13.26
CA PRO A 219 16.35 5.99 -12.60
C PRO A 219 16.27 6.07 -11.07
N TYR A 220 16.07 4.91 -10.44
CA TYR A 220 16.45 4.72 -9.05
C TYR A 220 17.94 4.39 -8.95
N ARG A 221 18.59 4.74 -7.84
CA ARG A 221 20.04 4.51 -7.68
C ARG A 221 20.38 3.02 -7.61
N ALA A 222 21.56 2.65 -8.09
CA ALA A 222 22.06 1.29 -8.00
C ALA A 222 22.36 0.84 -6.56
N ASP A 223 22.77 1.76 -5.68
CA ASP A 223 22.98 1.46 -4.26
C ASP A 223 21.66 1.34 -3.47
N THR A 224 20.56 1.84 -4.02
CA THR A 224 19.21 1.69 -3.46
C THR A 224 18.53 0.48 -4.12
N MET A 225 18.64 -0.68 -3.47
CA MET A 225 18.05 -1.95 -3.91
C MET A 225 18.27 -2.26 -5.41
N GLN A 226 19.44 -1.90 -5.95
CA GLN A 226 19.84 -2.24 -7.31
C GLN A 226 18.89 -1.66 -8.38
N GLY A 227 18.37 -0.44 -8.15
CA GLY A 227 17.42 0.24 -9.05
C GLY A 227 15.96 -0.19 -8.90
N ALA A 228 15.65 -1.08 -7.96
CA ALA A 228 14.27 -1.49 -7.69
C ALA A 228 13.49 -0.48 -6.83
N GLY A 229 14.05 0.71 -6.53
CA GLY A 229 13.48 1.62 -5.55
C GLY A 229 13.50 0.98 -4.17
N ASP A 230 12.40 1.08 -3.44
CA ASP A 230 12.25 0.50 -2.11
C ASP A 230 11.55 -0.88 -2.12
N PHE A 231 11.33 -1.42 -3.33
CA PHE A 231 10.53 -2.62 -3.59
C PHE A 231 11.04 -3.90 -2.90
N LEU A 232 12.35 -4.18 -3.00
CA LEU A 232 12.91 -5.47 -2.55
C LEU A 232 12.79 -5.67 -1.04
N TYR A 233 12.69 -4.59 -0.27
CA TYR A 233 12.63 -4.64 1.19
C TYR A 233 11.20 -4.41 1.70
N PHE A 234 10.54 -3.35 1.26
CA PHE A 234 9.25 -2.98 1.82
C PHE A 234 8.08 -3.75 1.20
N GLU A 235 8.20 -4.23 -0.05
CA GLU A 235 7.03 -4.76 -0.76
C GLU A 235 7.14 -6.26 -1.05
N LEU A 236 8.32 -6.70 -1.52
CA LEU A 236 8.57 -8.07 -1.97
C LEU A 236 8.20 -9.13 -0.92
N PRO A 237 8.55 -9.01 0.38
CA PRO A 237 8.18 -10.02 1.37
C PRO A 237 6.67 -10.25 1.48
N PHE A 238 5.89 -9.16 1.50
CA PHE A 238 4.43 -9.27 1.56
C PHE A 238 3.87 -9.86 0.26
N LEU A 239 4.38 -9.45 -0.90
CA LEU A 239 3.94 -9.98 -2.19
C LEU A 239 4.16 -11.50 -2.29
N LEU A 240 5.34 -11.99 -1.87
CA LEU A 240 5.65 -13.42 -1.86
C LEU A 240 4.79 -14.21 -0.86
N PHE A 241 4.42 -13.58 0.25
CA PHE A 241 3.47 -14.15 1.21
C PHE A 241 2.05 -14.18 0.61
N ALA A 242 1.56 -13.08 0.06
CA ALA A 242 0.21 -12.94 -0.45
C ALA A 242 -0.03 -13.81 -1.70
N GLU A 243 0.93 -13.93 -2.61
CA GLU A 243 0.85 -14.79 -3.80
C GLU A 243 0.82 -16.30 -3.46
N LYS A 244 1.16 -16.68 -2.22
CA LYS A 244 0.97 -18.05 -1.71
C LYS A 244 -0.44 -18.27 -1.14
N SER A 245 -1.20 -17.20 -0.91
CA SER A 245 -2.55 -17.28 -0.35
C SER A 245 -3.58 -17.70 -1.42
N ALA A 246 -4.77 -18.10 -0.98
CA ALA A 246 -5.88 -18.42 -1.87
C ALA A 246 -6.71 -17.18 -2.28
N HIS A 247 -6.25 -15.96 -1.93
CA HIS A 247 -7.01 -14.73 -2.17
C HIS A 247 -6.89 -14.26 -3.62
N GLN A 248 -7.95 -13.61 -4.10
CA GLN A 248 -7.91 -12.87 -5.35
C GLN A 248 -7.24 -11.52 -5.08
N LEU A 249 -5.99 -11.39 -5.52
CA LEU A 249 -5.23 -10.17 -5.39
C LEU A 249 -5.52 -9.21 -6.56
N GLY A 250 -5.52 -7.92 -6.24
CA GLY A 250 -5.46 -6.80 -7.17
C GLY A 250 -4.17 -6.03 -6.95
N TYR A 251 -3.67 -5.34 -7.97
CA TYR A 251 -2.39 -4.62 -7.93
C TYR A 251 -2.55 -3.23 -8.53
N ALA A 252 -2.01 -2.24 -7.85
CA ALA A 252 -1.92 -0.86 -8.31
C ALA A 252 -0.76 -0.13 -7.60
N THR A 253 -0.47 1.09 -8.03
CA THR A 253 0.44 2.02 -7.34
C THR A 253 -0.34 3.10 -6.62
N ASP A 254 0.28 3.79 -5.68
CA ASP A 254 -0.27 5.01 -5.07
C ASP A 254 -0.61 6.13 -6.11
N VAL A 255 0.14 6.22 -7.22
CA VAL A 255 -0.15 7.10 -8.35
C VAL A 255 -1.46 6.72 -9.04
N ASP A 256 -1.78 5.43 -9.11
CA ASP A 256 -3.08 4.97 -9.61
C ASP A 256 -4.20 5.31 -8.64
N LEU A 257 -3.93 5.16 -7.34
CA LEU A 257 -4.87 5.55 -6.28
C LEU A 257 -5.12 7.07 -6.29
N HIS A 258 -4.16 7.88 -6.73
CA HIS A 258 -4.40 9.29 -7.02
C HIS A 258 -5.27 9.48 -8.27
N ALA A 259 -4.90 8.83 -9.37
CA ALA A 259 -5.43 9.13 -10.70
C ALA A 259 -6.86 8.62 -10.96
N ASP A 260 -7.27 7.52 -10.32
CA ASP A 260 -8.57 6.89 -10.58
C ASP A 260 -9.45 6.82 -9.31
N PRO A 261 -10.51 7.64 -9.21
CA PRO A 261 -11.42 7.61 -8.07
C PRO A 261 -12.25 6.33 -7.96
N HIS A 262 -12.28 5.51 -9.02
CA HIS A 262 -13.00 4.23 -9.08
C HIS A 262 -12.08 3.01 -8.92
N LEU A 263 -10.78 3.23 -8.68
CA LEU A 263 -9.79 2.14 -8.57
C LEU A 263 -10.22 1.05 -7.56
N LEU A 264 -10.87 1.46 -6.48
CA LEU A 264 -11.22 0.59 -5.34
C LEU A 264 -12.69 0.12 -5.37
N ASP A 265 -13.41 0.38 -6.46
CA ASP A 265 -14.83 0.02 -6.57
C ASP A 265 -15.01 -1.50 -6.44
N GLY A 266 -15.80 -1.89 -5.43
CA GLY A 266 -16.11 -3.29 -5.13
C GLY A 266 -14.95 -4.09 -4.52
N ALA A 267 -13.82 -3.48 -4.19
CA ALA A 267 -12.73 -4.15 -3.48
C ALA A 267 -13.21 -4.69 -2.12
N ARG A 268 -12.56 -5.76 -1.64
CA ARG A 268 -12.80 -6.32 -0.29
C ARG A 268 -11.88 -5.67 0.73
N ALA A 269 -10.65 -5.41 0.33
CA ALA A 269 -9.67 -4.74 1.15
C ALA A 269 -8.64 -3.98 0.32
N VAL A 270 -8.00 -3.01 0.95
CA VAL A 270 -6.79 -2.33 0.48
C VAL A 270 -5.67 -2.65 1.46
N VAL A 271 -4.49 -2.97 0.93
CA VAL A 271 -3.28 -3.21 1.70
C VAL A 271 -2.19 -2.26 1.22
N THR A 272 -1.68 -1.44 2.12
CA THR A 272 -0.44 -0.67 1.92
C THR A 272 0.69 -1.35 2.67
N LEU A 273 1.92 -1.09 2.23
CA LEU A 273 3.06 -1.93 2.55
C LEU A 273 4.04 -1.23 3.50
N GLY A 274 5.33 -1.57 3.42
CA GLY A 274 6.23 -1.42 4.57
C GLY A 274 6.56 0.03 4.92
N HIS A 275 6.48 0.93 3.94
CA HIS A 275 6.71 2.36 4.14
C HIS A 275 5.96 3.19 3.08
N ASP A 276 4.76 3.65 3.43
CA ASP A 276 3.87 4.41 2.54
C ASP A 276 3.60 5.82 3.10
N GLU A 277 4.67 6.63 3.15
CA GLU A 277 4.73 7.93 3.84
C GLU A 277 4.06 9.07 3.05
N TYR A 278 4.14 9.04 1.71
CA TYR A 278 3.86 10.18 0.82
C TYR A 278 2.50 10.09 0.10
N TRP A 279 1.54 10.90 0.57
CA TRP A 279 0.15 10.83 0.11
C TRP A 279 -0.37 12.16 -0.41
N SER A 280 -1.05 12.11 -1.56
CA SER A 280 -1.83 13.23 -2.07
C SER A 280 -3.23 13.28 -1.46
N ALA A 281 -3.89 14.45 -1.55
CA ALA A 281 -5.29 14.60 -1.19
C ALA A 281 -6.21 13.63 -1.95
N GLY A 282 -5.94 13.41 -3.24
CA GLY A 282 -6.67 12.45 -4.07
C GLY A 282 -6.61 11.02 -3.52
N MET A 283 -5.41 10.56 -3.16
CA MET A 283 -5.21 9.22 -2.58
C MET A 283 -5.96 9.06 -1.25
N ARG A 284 -5.81 10.04 -0.34
CA ARG A 284 -6.52 10.03 0.95
C ARG A 284 -8.03 9.99 0.76
N ASN A 285 -8.55 10.81 -0.14
CA ASN A 285 -9.98 10.86 -0.40
C ASN A 285 -10.51 9.55 -0.99
N ASN A 286 -9.77 8.93 -1.90
CA ASN A 286 -10.15 7.65 -2.50
C ASN A 286 -10.14 6.51 -1.47
N VAL A 287 -9.13 6.43 -0.60
CA VAL A 287 -9.09 5.38 0.44
C VAL A 287 -10.18 5.55 1.49
N VAL A 288 -10.48 6.81 1.87
CA VAL A 288 -11.56 7.12 2.82
C VAL A 288 -12.92 6.80 2.23
N ARG A 289 -13.18 7.14 0.95
CA ARG A 289 -14.42 6.76 0.26
C ARG A 289 -14.61 5.24 0.17
N ALA A 290 -13.54 4.51 -0.12
CA ALA A 290 -13.58 3.05 -0.14
C ALA A 290 -13.92 2.47 1.24
N ARG A 291 -13.26 2.95 2.30
CA ARG A 291 -13.57 2.59 3.69
C ARG A 291 -15.03 2.86 4.03
N ASP A 292 -15.52 4.05 3.70
CA ASP A 292 -16.88 4.47 4.00
C ASP A 292 -17.93 3.73 3.14
N SER A 293 -17.48 2.97 2.13
CA SER A 293 -18.28 2.04 1.33
C SER A 293 -18.14 0.56 1.76
N GLY A 294 -17.42 0.28 2.85
CA GLY A 294 -17.28 -1.05 3.45
C GLY A 294 -16.01 -1.81 3.06
N VAL A 295 -15.07 -1.18 2.34
CA VAL A 295 -13.77 -1.78 2.00
C VAL A 295 -12.86 -1.76 3.23
N ASN A 296 -12.25 -2.88 3.60
CA ASN A 296 -11.33 -2.93 4.73
C ASN A 296 -9.98 -2.29 4.39
N LEU A 297 -9.29 -1.69 5.36
CA LEU A 297 -7.98 -1.07 5.15
C LEU A 297 -6.92 -1.72 6.07
N ALA A 298 -5.84 -2.22 5.50
CA ALA A 298 -4.69 -2.74 6.24
C ALA A 298 -3.44 -1.94 5.89
N PHE A 299 -2.86 -1.28 6.88
CA PHE A 299 -1.58 -0.58 6.80
C PHE A 299 -0.54 -1.44 7.50
N LEU A 300 0.45 -1.94 6.74
CA LEU A 300 1.43 -2.92 7.22
C LEU A 300 2.82 -2.31 7.43
N GLY A 301 2.92 -0.99 7.61
CA GLY A 301 4.17 -0.27 7.73
C GLY A 301 4.26 0.59 8.99
N GLY A 302 5.10 1.63 8.91
CA GLY A 302 5.18 2.70 9.89
C GLY A 302 5.29 4.03 9.18
N ASN A 303 4.92 5.13 9.87
CA ASN A 303 4.96 6.48 9.31
C ASN A 303 4.08 6.66 8.06
N GLU A 304 3.01 5.89 7.96
CA GLU A 304 2.10 5.95 6.84
C GLU A 304 1.33 7.28 6.82
N ILE A 305 1.10 7.78 5.60
CA ILE A 305 0.26 8.96 5.38
C ILE A 305 0.73 10.20 6.16
N TYR A 306 2.03 10.32 6.42
CA TYR A 306 2.60 11.44 7.17
C TYR A 306 2.80 12.68 6.31
N ARG A 307 3.30 12.51 5.09
CA ARG A 307 3.64 13.60 4.16
C ARG A 307 2.46 13.91 3.24
N HIS A 308 2.10 15.18 3.17
CA HIS A 308 1.23 15.67 2.10
C HIS A 308 2.09 16.02 0.89
N MET A 309 1.76 15.45 -0.26
CA MET A 309 2.41 15.76 -1.52
C MET A 309 1.38 16.06 -2.62
N ARG A 310 1.84 16.63 -3.73
CA ARG A 310 1.06 16.79 -4.96
C ARG A 310 1.72 16.05 -6.12
N LEU A 311 0.91 15.74 -7.14
CA LEU A 311 1.38 15.14 -8.38
C LEU A 311 1.13 16.09 -9.56
N GLU A 312 2.18 16.37 -10.32
CA GLU A 312 2.17 17.22 -11.50
C GLU A 312 2.59 16.46 -12.76
N SER A 313 2.33 17.04 -13.92
CA SER A 313 2.70 16.44 -15.21
C SER A 313 4.16 16.74 -15.56
N SER A 314 4.77 15.84 -16.33
CA SER A 314 6.01 16.08 -17.06
C SER A 314 5.76 15.94 -18.57
N PRO A 315 6.75 16.21 -19.42
CA PRO A 315 6.65 15.90 -20.85
C PRO A 315 6.39 14.43 -21.18
N LEU A 316 6.66 13.49 -20.26
CA LEU A 316 6.38 12.06 -20.47
C LEU A 316 4.94 11.66 -20.10
N GLY A 317 4.20 12.51 -19.39
CA GLY A 317 2.80 12.26 -19.06
C GLY A 317 2.34 12.90 -17.73
N PRO A 318 1.08 12.65 -17.34
CA PRO A 318 0.54 13.14 -16.06
C PRO A 318 1.13 12.37 -14.87
N HIS A 319 1.13 13.02 -13.70
CA HIS A 319 1.55 12.42 -12.41
C HIS A 319 2.99 11.90 -12.42
N ARG A 320 3.89 12.62 -13.09
CA ARG A 320 5.30 12.26 -13.25
C ARG A 320 6.22 13.08 -12.36
N ILE A 321 5.73 14.16 -11.76
CA ILE A 321 6.48 14.98 -10.80
C ILE A 321 5.76 14.93 -9.46
N GLU A 322 6.45 14.49 -8.42
CA GLU A 322 5.98 14.55 -7.03
C GLU A 322 6.51 15.83 -6.40
N VAL A 323 5.62 16.65 -5.83
CA VAL A 323 5.93 17.94 -5.21
C VAL A 323 5.67 17.86 -3.71
N ASP A 324 6.68 18.19 -2.91
CA ASP A 324 6.59 18.30 -1.45
C ASP A 324 7.61 19.33 -0.95
N TYR A 325 7.11 20.47 -0.48
CA TYR A 325 7.92 21.53 0.10
C TYR A 325 8.32 21.26 1.55
N LYS A 326 7.64 20.33 2.23
CA LYS A 326 7.75 20.02 3.66
C LYS A 326 7.51 21.23 4.56
N SER A 327 6.86 22.26 4.04
CA SER A 327 6.70 23.56 4.70
C SER A 327 5.56 24.33 4.06
N PHE A 328 4.60 24.74 4.88
CA PHE A 328 3.49 25.58 4.44
C PHE A 328 3.99 26.95 3.94
N GLN A 329 5.03 27.51 4.56
CA GLN A 329 5.53 28.84 4.25
C GLN A 329 6.38 28.89 2.98
N GLU A 330 7.10 27.80 2.67
CA GLU A 330 7.91 27.72 1.45
C GLU A 330 7.05 27.39 0.22
N ASP A 331 5.93 26.70 0.39
CA ASP A 331 5.09 26.22 -0.70
C ASP A 331 4.32 27.37 -1.37
N PRO A 332 4.58 27.67 -2.66
CA PRO A 332 3.87 28.74 -3.37
C PRO A 332 2.36 28.52 -3.42
N ILE A 333 1.89 27.27 -3.41
CA ILE A 333 0.46 26.98 -3.48
C ILE A 333 -0.27 27.50 -2.25
N ALA A 334 0.41 27.66 -1.11
CA ALA A 334 -0.21 28.13 0.14
C ALA A 334 -0.88 29.50 0.00
N LYS A 335 -0.52 30.28 -1.02
CA LYS A 335 -1.12 31.59 -1.32
C LYS A 335 -2.43 31.50 -2.09
N THR A 336 -2.63 30.43 -2.87
CA THR A 336 -3.77 30.27 -3.78
C THR A 336 -4.71 29.15 -3.36
N ASP A 337 -4.14 28.05 -2.85
CA ASP A 337 -4.85 26.92 -2.27
C ASP A 337 -4.09 26.42 -1.02
N PRO A 338 -4.34 27.03 0.15
CA PRO A 338 -3.70 26.62 1.39
C PRO A 338 -4.10 25.23 1.88
N MET A 339 -5.15 24.59 1.33
CA MET A 339 -5.48 23.21 1.68
C MET A 339 -4.55 22.22 1.02
N ASP A 340 -4.06 22.55 -0.18
CA ASP A 340 -3.20 21.71 -1.01
C ASP A 340 -1.70 21.94 -0.76
N ALA A 341 -1.35 22.78 0.21
CA ALA A 341 0.05 23.00 0.63
C ALA A 341 0.66 21.74 1.29
N THR A 342 1.95 21.54 1.06
CA THR A 342 2.67 20.28 1.31
C THR A 342 3.53 20.31 2.59
N GLN A 343 2.96 20.81 3.69
CA GLN A 343 3.44 20.47 5.03
C GLN A 343 3.01 19.04 5.41
N GLU A 344 3.48 18.51 6.55
CA GLU A 344 2.93 17.23 7.03
C GLU A 344 1.42 17.33 7.23
N TRP A 345 0.72 16.23 6.98
CA TRP A 345 -0.73 16.19 7.09
C TRP A 345 -1.25 16.64 8.46
N ARG A 346 -0.49 16.36 9.52
CA ARG A 346 -0.80 16.72 10.91
C ARG A 346 -0.48 18.18 11.27
N SER A 347 0.26 18.89 10.43
CA SER A 347 0.80 20.21 10.76
C SER A 347 -0.23 21.32 10.52
N PRO A 348 -0.22 22.40 11.32
CA PRO A 348 -0.99 23.62 11.03
C PRO A 348 -0.66 24.19 9.63
N PRO A 349 -1.56 25.00 9.03
CA PRO A 349 -2.78 25.57 9.62
C PRO A 349 -4.01 24.65 9.59
N ASN A 350 -3.98 23.53 8.86
CA ASN A 350 -5.14 22.66 8.65
C ASN A 350 -4.80 21.21 9.01
N PRO A 351 -4.61 20.89 10.31
CA PRO A 351 -4.16 19.59 10.74
C PRO A 351 -5.20 18.50 10.43
N ARG A 352 -4.78 17.50 9.66
CA ARG A 352 -5.51 16.29 9.27
C ARG A 352 -4.62 15.09 9.59
N PRO A 353 -4.34 14.82 10.88
CA PRO A 353 -3.36 13.83 11.27
C PRO A 353 -3.75 12.44 10.77
N GLU A 354 -2.75 11.62 10.45
CA GLU A 354 -2.96 10.25 9.98
C GLU A 354 -3.80 9.38 10.93
N SER A 355 -3.85 9.72 12.22
CA SER A 355 -4.67 9.07 13.25
C SER A 355 -6.17 9.03 12.90
N VAL A 356 -6.68 9.96 12.10
CA VAL A 356 -8.10 9.94 11.65
C VAL A 356 -8.41 8.78 10.71
N ILE A 357 -7.38 8.18 10.09
CA ILE A 357 -7.47 7.00 9.23
C ILE A 357 -6.86 5.78 9.93
N LEU A 358 -5.65 5.89 10.48
CA LEU A 358 -4.90 4.75 11.01
C LEU A 358 -5.31 4.36 12.44
N GLY A 359 -5.86 5.29 13.22
CA GLY A 359 -6.11 5.13 14.65
C GLY A 359 -4.87 5.24 15.54
N ASN A 360 -3.67 5.23 14.97
CA ASN A 360 -2.41 5.55 15.64
C ASN A 360 -1.71 6.73 14.93
N PHE A 361 -0.70 7.28 15.58
CA PHE A 361 -0.02 8.52 15.23
C PHE A 361 1.48 8.31 15.26
N TYR A 362 2.20 8.66 14.18
CA TYR A 362 3.63 8.40 14.09
C TYR A 362 4.43 9.25 15.11
N ARG A 363 5.40 8.62 15.77
CA ARG A 363 6.11 9.19 16.93
C ARG A 363 7.56 9.54 16.64
N CYS A 364 8.38 8.55 16.30
CA CYS A 364 9.83 8.72 16.29
C CYS A 364 10.54 7.59 15.53
N ASN A 365 11.74 7.91 15.06
CA ASN A 365 12.73 7.02 14.48
C ASN A 365 14.15 7.47 14.93
N PRO A 366 15.20 6.64 14.79
CA PRO A 366 15.12 5.19 14.70
C PRO A 366 14.69 4.58 16.04
N VAL A 367 14.01 3.45 16.00
CA VAL A 367 13.67 2.65 17.18
C VAL A 367 13.88 1.16 16.89
N SER A 368 14.21 0.40 17.94
CA SER A 368 14.16 -1.06 17.94
C SER A 368 13.63 -1.53 19.28
N ALA A 369 12.57 -2.34 19.27
CA ALA A 369 12.01 -2.96 20.47
C ALA A 369 11.27 -4.27 20.12
N ASP A 370 10.96 -5.06 21.15
CA ASP A 370 10.08 -6.21 20.99
C ASP A 370 8.62 -5.74 20.89
N MET A 371 7.84 -6.41 20.05
CA MET A 371 6.40 -6.18 19.99
C MET A 371 5.70 -7.00 21.10
N VAL A 372 4.77 -6.41 21.86
CA VAL A 372 4.18 -7.04 23.06
C VAL A 372 2.67 -7.16 22.94
N ALA A 373 2.15 -8.38 23.01
CA ALA A 373 0.72 -8.66 22.84
C ALA A 373 -0.13 -8.05 23.97
N ALA A 374 -1.13 -7.25 23.60
CA ALA A 374 -2.01 -6.52 24.52
C ALA A 374 -3.46 -7.04 24.52
N ALA A 375 -3.92 -7.63 23.41
CA ALA A 375 -5.26 -8.19 23.28
C ALA A 375 -5.22 -9.63 22.75
N PRO A 376 -4.67 -10.61 23.51
CA PRO A 376 -4.52 -11.99 23.07
C PRO A 376 -5.85 -12.65 22.71
N ASP A 377 -6.96 -12.24 23.33
CA ASP A 377 -8.30 -12.79 23.05
C ASP A 377 -8.99 -12.14 21.83
N SER A 378 -8.35 -11.15 21.20
CA SER A 378 -8.88 -10.56 19.97
C SER A 378 -8.98 -11.60 18.85
N TRP A 379 -9.87 -11.36 17.90
CA TRP A 379 -10.06 -12.26 16.75
C TRP A 379 -8.75 -12.49 15.98
N LEU A 380 -7.88 -11.48 15.88
CA LEU A 380 -6.62 -11.58 15.17
C LEU A 380 -5.60 -12.43 15.93
N LEU A 381 -5.57 -12.34 17.26
CA LEU A 381 -4.50 -12.87 18.10
C LEU A 381 -4.83 -14.20 18.79
N HIS A 382 -6.13 -14.49 19.01
CA HIS A 382 -6.57 -15.64 19.79
C HIS A 382 -6.02 -16.96 19.24
N GLY A 383 -5.34 -17.70 20.10
CA GLY A 383 -4.69 -18.98 19.78
C GLY A 383 -3.43 -18.86 18.90
N ILE A 384 -2.94 -17.65 18.60
CA ILE A 384 -1.67 -17.41 17.90
C ILE A 384 -0.61 -16.90 18.87
N VAL A 385 -0.97 -15.95 19.74
CA VAL A 385 -0.06 -15.38 20.74
C VAL A 385 -0.60 -15.55 22.16
N ALA A 386 0.31 -15.70 23.12
CA ALA A 386 -0.02 -15.73 24.55
C ALA A 386 -0.19 -14.31 25.13
N PRO A 387 -0.93 -14.14 26.24
CA PRO A 387 -1.01 -12.86 26.94
C PRO A 387 0.38 -12.31 27.30
N GLY A 388 0.68 -11.08 26.88
CA GLY A 388 1.97 -10.44 27.14
C GLY A 388 3.17 -11.05 26.39
N GLN A 389 2.94 -11.96 25.43
CA GLN A 389 4.01 -12.53 24.62
C GLN A 389 4.80 -11.42 23.92
N ARG A 390 6.12 -11.54 23.98
CA ARG A 390 7.06 -10.65 23.30
C ARG A 390 7.49 -11.29 21.97
N LEU A 391 7.47 -10.52 20.90
CA LEU A 391 7.95 -10.88 19.58
C LEU A 391 9.23 -10.06 19.31
N PRO A 392 10.42 -10.65 19.49
CA PRO A 392 11.66 -9.90 19.53
C PRO A 392 11.94 -9.09 18.27
N GLY A 393 12.35 -7.83 18.46
CA GLY A 393 12.80 -6.95 17.38
C GLY A 393 11.74 -6.60 16.33
N MET A 394 10.45 -6.71 16.63
CA MET A 394 9.39 -6.46 15.65
C MET A 394 8.82 -5.04 15.68
N VAL A 395 9.37 -4.16 16.51
CA VAL A 395 9.07 -2.72 16.48
C VAL A 395 10.27 -1.96 15.94
N GLY A 396 10.10 -1.35 14.78
CA GLY A 396 11.05 -0.44 14.14
C GLY A 396 10.83 -0.35 12.63
N ASN A 397 11.70 0.32 11.87
CA ASN A 397 12.62 1.36 12.37
C ASN A 397 11.83 2.59 12.88
N GLU A 398 10.58 2.68 12.45
CA GLU A 398 9.63 3.73 12.77
C GLU A 398 8.41 3.12 13.45
N TYR A 399 7.79 3.88 14.35
CA TYR A 399 6.63 3.41 15.09
C TYR A 399 5.57 4.50 15.31
N SER A 400 4.34 4.02 15.49
CA SER A 400 3.17 4.84 15.81
C SER A 400 2.59 4.42 17.16
N SER A 401 1.94 5.35 17.85
CA SER A 401 1.21 5.11 19.10
C SER A 401 -0.20 5.66 19.01
N VAL A 402 -1.12 5.17 19.82
CA VAL A 402 -2.39 5.85 20.05
C VAL A 402 -2.10 7.17 20.76
N ASP A 403 -2.70 8.26 20.26
CA ASP A 403 -2.66 9.56 20.90
C ASP A 403 -4.07 10.16 20.86
N LEU A 404 -4.61 10.48 22.04
CA LEU A 404 -5.94 11.06 22.18
C LEU A 404 -5.89 12.59 22.22
N ASP A 405 -4.73 13.24 22.04
CA ASP A 405 -4.56 14.72 21.92
C ASP A 405 -4.91 15.17 20.52
N VAL A 406 -4.93 14.22 19.58
CA VAL A 406 -5.36 14.40 18.21
C VAL A 406 -6.65 13.62 17.96
N PRO A 407 -7.43 13.98 16.92
CA PRO A 407 -8.61 13.22 16.56
C PRO A 407 -8.27 11.76 16.20
N THR A 408 -8.91 10.83 16.90
CA THR A 408 -8.66 9.39 16.80
C THR A 408 -10.01 8.63 16.83
N PRO A 409 -10.26 7.68 15.92
CA PRO A 409 -11.47 6.85 15.92
C PRO A 409 -11.70 6.13 17.25
N ARG A 410 -12.97 5.99 17.67
CA ARG A 410 -13.40 5.24 18.86
C ARG A 410 -14.71 4.50 18.56
N PRO A 411 -14.92 3.25 19.02
CA PRO A 411 -14.01 2.43 19.81
C PRO A 411 -12.78 1.97 19.01
N LEU A 412 -11.64 1.85 19.69
CA LEU A 412 -10.36 1.42 19.10
C LEU A 412 -9.74 0.33 19.98
N GLN A 413 -9.36 -0.78 19.36
CA GLN A 413 -8.68 -1.88 20.03
C GLN A 413 -7.18 -1.83 19.72
N VAL A 414 -6.35 -1.77 20.76
CA VAL A 414 -4.90 -1.94 20.67
C VAL A 414 -4.56 -3.41 20.82
N LEU A 415 -4.01 -4.00 19.77
CA LEU A 415 -3.69 -5.43 19.67
C LEU A 415 -2.31 -5.73 20.27
N PHE A 416 -1.35 -4.83 20.04
CA PHE A 416 -0.01 -4.84 20.62
C PHE A 416 0.27 -3.48 21.25
N HIS A 417 0.83 -3.46 22.46
CA HIS A 417 1.16 -2.28 23.24
C HIS A 417 2.59 -2.43 23.78
N SER A 418 3.55 -1.95 23.00
CA SER A 418 4.95 -2.35 23.11
C SER A 418 5.81 -1.25 23.76
N PRO A 419 6.29 -1.43 25.00
CA PRO A 419 7.11 -0.42 25.67
C PRO A 419 8.47 -0.26 24.97
N LEU A 420 8.90 0.98 24.79
CA LEU A 420 10.13 1.32 24.09
C LEU A 420 10.72 2.65 24.58
N SER A 421 11.93 2.95 24.11
CA SER A 421 12.56 4.27 24.24
C SER A 421 13.07 4.71 22.87
N CYS A 422 12.69 5.91 22.44
CA CYS A 422 13.19 6.51 21.19
C CYS A 422 13.82 7.86 21.51
N ARG A 423 15.10 8.04 21.15
CA ARG A 423 15.87 9.25 21.44
C ARG A 423 15.78 9.68 22.92
N GLY A 424 15.84 8.72 23.84
CA GLY A 424 15.79 8.94 25.29
C GLY A 424 14.39 9.20 25.87
N ARG A 425 13.33 9.13 25.05
CA ARG A 425 11.94 9.31 25.51
C ARG A 425 11.22 7.96 25.54
N ALA A 426 10.73 7.59 26.72
CA ALA A 426 9.89 6.42 26.89
C ALA A 426 8.53 6.61 26.20
N GLY A 427 7.99 5.52 25.68
CA GLY A 427 6.69 5.50 25.02
C GLY A 427 6.26 4.07 24.69
N PHE A 428 5.21 3.97 23.89
CA PHE A 428 4.67 2.70 23.42
C PHE A 428 4.49 2.72 21.91
N GLN A 429 4.74 1.60 21.25
CA GLN A 429 4.21 1.34 19.92
C GLN A 429 2.86 0.64 20.05
N ASP A 430 1.88 1.07 19.26
CA ASP A 430 0.52 0.52 19.25
C ASP A 430 0.13 0.00 17.87
N THR A 431 -0.21 -1.29 17.80
CA THR A 431 -0.91 -1.89 16.66
C THR A 431 -2.40 -1.76 16.90
N THR A 432 -3.13 -1.15 15.97
CA THR A 432 -4.52 -0.74 16.19
C THR A 432 -5.49 -1.45 15.25
N TYR A 433 -6.71 -1.64 15.75
CA TYR A 433 -7.86 -2.09 14.96
C TYR A 433 -9.13 -1.34 15.38
N TYR A 434 -9.87 -0.79 14.42
CA TYR A 434 -11.21 -0.25 14.64
C TYR A 434 -12.18 -0.64 13.51
N ALA A 435 -13.47 -0.46 13.77
CA ALA A 435 -14.54 -0.64 12.79
C ALA A 435 -15.26 0.68 12.51
N THR A 436 -15.74 0.88 11.28
CA THR A 436 -16.49 2.06 10.85
C THR A 436 -18.00 1.80 10.78
N PRO A 437 -18.84 2.85 10.66
CA PRO A 437 -20.28 2.69 10.43
C PRO A 437 -20.64 1.91 9.15
N SER A 438 -19.80 1.95 8.12
CA SER A 438 -19.96 1.15 6.90
C SER A 438 -19.69 -0.35 7.10
N GLY A 439 -19.19 -0.74 8.28
CA GLY A 439 -18.76 -2.09 8.60
C GLY A 439 -17.33 -2.42 8.19
N ALA A 440 -16.60 -1.49 7.57
CA ALA A 440 -15.19 -1.71 7.25
C ALA A 440 -14.36 -1.87 8.54
N GLY A 441 -13.40 -2.79 8.52
CA GLY A 441 -12.34 -2.87 9.51
C GLY A 441 -11.11 -2.11 9.04
N VAL A 442 -10.44 -1.41 9.94
CA VAL A 442 -9.17 -0.74 9.68
C VAL A 442 -8.12 -1.25 10.65
N PHE A 443 -7.03 -1.80 10.11
CA PHE A 443 -5.88 -2.31 10.83
C PHE A 443 -4.65 -1.47 10.50
N SER A 444 -3.89 -1.05 11.51
CA SER A 444 -2.57 -0.44 11.33
C SER A 444 -1.55 -1.18 12.20
N SER A 445 -0.48 -1.71 11.59
CA SER A 445 0.60 -2.37 12.31
C SER A 445 1.30 -1.40 13.27
N GLY A 446 1.40 -0.12 12.90
CA GLY A 446 2.10 0.91 13.68
C GLY A 446 3.61 0.66 13.77
N THR A 447 4.17 -0.13 12.84
CA THR A 447 5.59 -0.42 12.75
C THR A 447 6.01 -0.84 11.35
N GLN A 448 7.11 -0.24 10.89
CA GLN A 448 7.70 -0.49 9.57
C GLN A 448 8.13 -1.95 9.34
N TRP A 449 8.45 -2.68 10.41
CA TRP A 449 9.00 -4.03 10.35
C TRP A 449 7.96 -5.14 10.34
N TRP A 450 6.65 -4.84 10.27
CA TRP A 450 5.64 -5.88 10.15
C TRP A 450 5.89 -6.80 8.95
N ILE A 451 6.25 -6.22 7.81
CA ILE A 451 6.55 -6.97 6.59
C ILE A 451 7.82 -7.81 6.70
N CYS A 452 8.84 -7.34 7.44
CA CYS A 452 10.02 -8.17 7.74
C CYS A 452 9.67 -9.39 8.61
N GLY A 453 8.63 -9.31 9.44
CA GLY A 453 8.10 -10.48 10.12
C GLY A 453 7.66 -11.60 9.16
N LEU A 454 7.30 -11.27 7.90
CA LEU A 454 6.86 -12.24 6.90
C LEU A 454 8.01 -12.92 6.14
N ASP A 455 9.22 -12.35 6.15
CA ASP A 455 10.38 -12.89 5.47
C ASP A 455 11.50 -13.29 6.45
N PRO A 456 11.81 -14.60 6.58
CA PRO A 456 12.93 -15.05 7.41
C PRO A 456 14.30 -14.53 6.91
N GLY A 457 14.38 -14.07 5.66
CA GLY A 457 15.56 -13.45 5.05
C GLY A 457 15.60 -11.93 5.12
N CYS A 458 14.68 -11.25 5.84
CA CYS A 458 14.72 -9.79 5.93
C CYS A 458 16.06 -9.31 6.50
N ALA A 459 16.66 -8.32 5.85
CA ALA A 459 17.99 -7.83 6.22
C ALA A 459 18.00 -6.99 7.51
N PHE A 460 16.85 -6.44 7.91
CA PHE A 460 16.72 -5.56 9.07
C PHE A 460 15.48 -5.94 9.90
N PRO A 461 15.54 -5.95 11.25
CA PRO A 461 16.72 -5.68 12.10
C PRO A 461 17.74 -6.84 12.16
N GLY A 462 17.51 -7.90 11.39
CA GLY A 462 18.27 -9.14 11.36
C GLY A 462 17.33 -10.29 10.95
N PRO A 463 17.84 -11.52 10.76
CA PRO A 463 17.00 -12.64 10.39
C PRO A 463 15.88 -12.83 11.42
N THR A 464 14.63 -12.82 10.95
CA THR A 464 13.47 -13.03 11.81
C THR A 464 13.56 -14.44 12.40
N VAL A 465 13.53 -14.55 13.73
CA VAL A 465 13.53 -15.86 14.40
C VAL A 465 12.34 -16.68 13.91
N ALA A 466 12.52 -17.98 13.68
CA ALA A 466 11.52 -18.83 13.03
C ALA A 466 10.14 -18.80 13.73
N GLU A 467 10.12 -18.60 15.05
CA GLU A 467 8.89 -18.41 15.82
C GLU A 467 8.16 -17.11 15.46
N VAL A 468 8.87 -15.98 15.40
CA VAL A 468 8.30 -14.68 15.02
C VAL A 468 7.74 -14.77 13.61
N ASN A 469 8.48 -15.35 12.67
CA ASN A 469 7.99 -15.51 11.30
C ASN A 469 6.69 -16.33 11.24
N ARG A 470 6.60 -17.42 12.01
CA ARG A 470 5.38 -18.22 12.11
C ARG A 470 4.20 -17.42 12.67
N VAL A 471 4.43 -16.62 13.71
CA VAL A 471 3.42 -15.77 14.34
C VAL A 471 2.92 -14.71 13.36
N PHE A 472 3.82 -13.97 12.70
CA PHE A 472 3.46 -12.94 11.71
C PHE A 472 2.75 -13.53 10.48
N THR A 473 3.20 -14.68 10.01
CA THR A 473 2.53 -15.43 8.93
C THR A 473 1.11 -15.79 9.34
N ALA A 474 0.91 -16.32 10.56
CA ALA A 474 -0.41 -16.71 11.05
C ALA A 474 -1.36 -15.52 11.23
N MET A 475 -0.87 -14.42 11.83
CA MET A 475 -1.66 -13.21 12.02
C MET A 475 -2.04 -12.58 10.67
N THR A 476 -1.08 -12.42 9.76
CA THR A 476 -1.33 -11.81 8.46
C THR A 476 -2.23 -12.69 7.60
N THR A 477 -2.10 -14.02 7.68
CA THR A 477 -3.05 -14.93 7.00
C THR A 477 -4.46 -14.72 7.51
N ARG A 478 -4.64 -14.66 8.84
CA ARG A 478 -5.96 -14.43 9.44
C ARG A 478 -6.52 -13.05 9.09
N LEU A 479 -5.68 -12.02 9.05
CA LEU A 479 -6.05 -10.68 8.62
C LEU A 479 -6.61 -10.71 7.19
N LEU A 480 -5.86 -11.28 6.24
CA LEU A 480 -6.30 -11.38 4.84
C LEU A 480 -7.54 -12.27 4.67
N ASP A 481 -7.67 -13.35 5.44
CA ASP A 481 -8.86 -14.23 5.43
C ASP A 481 -10.14 -13.49 5.82
N VAL A 482 -10.06 -12.65 6.85
CA VAL A 482 -11.21 -11.86 7.32
C VAL A 482 -11.46 -10.68 6.36
N PHE A 483 -10.41 -9.95 5.99
CA PHE A 483 -10.52 -8.75 5.17
C PHE A 483 -10.95 -9.07 3.73
N GLY A 484 -10.51 -10.21 3.19
CA GLY A 484 -10.91 -10.70 1.87
C GLY A 484 -12.36 -11.16 1.77
N ARG A 485 -13.05 -11.36 2.90
CA ARG A 485 -14.50 -11.66 2.92
C ARG A 485 -15.31 -10.37 2.97
N GLY A 486 -14.94 -9.47 3.88
CA GLY A 486 -15.45 -8.11 4.07
C GLY A 486 -16.99 -7.95 4.22
N PRO A 487 -17.47 -6.84 4.80
CA PRO A 487 -16.76 -5.90 5.67
C PRO A 487 -16.43 -6.52 7.04
N ALA A 488 -15.18 -6.39 7.51
CA ALA A 488 -14.67 -7.11 8.68
C ALA A 488 -15.34 -6.66 9.99
N GLY A 489 -15.58 -5.36 10.13
CA GLY A 489 -16.15 -4.73 11.31
C GLY A 489 -17.56 -5.19 11.68
N ILE A 490 -18.32 -5.74 10.72
CA ILE A 490 -19.64 -6.36 11.00
C ILE A 490 -19.49 -7.64 11.83
N THR A 491 -18.52 -8.47 11.44
CA THR A 491 -18.28 -9.79 12.07
C THR A 491 -17.29 -9.75 13.23
N HIS A 492 -16.43 -8.74 13.24
CA HIS A 492 -15.34 -8.57 14.19
C HIS A 492 -15.33 -7.11 14.67
N PRO A 493 -16.32 -6.67 15.45
CA PRO A 493 -16.32 -5.32 16.01
C PRO A 493 -15.10 -5.13 16.92
N ALA A 494 -14.57 -3.91 16.96
CA ALA A 494 -13.45 -3.59 17.85
C ALA A 494 -13.91 -3.52 19.31
N VAL A 495 -13.11 -4.09 20.21
CA VAL A 495 -13.33 -4.01 21.66
C VAL A 495 -12.36 -2.99 22.23
N ASP A 496 -12.86 -1.82 22.63
CA ASP A 496 -12.03 -0.75 23.17
C ASP A 496 -11.33 -1.18 24.46
N ASN A 497 -10.00 -1.08 24.48
CA ASN A 497 -9.17 -1.46 25.61
C ASN A 497 -8.24 -0.32 26.07
N LEU A 498 -8.47 0.91 25.62
CA LEU A 498 -7.57 2.04 25.90
C LEU A 498 -7.51 2.38 27.40
N VAL A 499 -8.64 2.29 28.10
CA VAL A 499 -8.71 2.51 29.56
C VAL A 499 -7.92 1.43 30.30
N THR A 500 -8.08 0.17 29.91
CA THR A 500 -7.38 -0.97 30.52
C THR A 500 -5.87 -0.89 30.32
N LEU A 501 -5.42 -0.37 29.18
CA LEU A 501 -4.00 -0.15 28.88
C LEU A 501 -3.43 1.12 29.51
N GLY A 502 -4.25 1.94 30.17
CA GLY A 502 -3.79 3.19 30.79
C GLY A 502 -3.38 4.25 29.78
N VAL A 503 -3.94 4.23 28.56
CA VAL A 503 -3.67 5.26 27.55
C VAL A 503 -4.11 6.63 28.09
N PRO A 504 -3.25 7.66 28.06
CA PRO A 504 -3.59 8.97 28.59
C PRO A 504 -4.88 9.54 27.98
N ARG A 505 -5.75 10.11 28.82
CA ARG A 505 -7.07 10.67 28.46
C ARG A 505 -8.07 9.66 27.89
N ALA A 506 -7.78 8.36 27.98
CA ALA A 506 -8.76 7.34 27.66
C ALA A 506 -9.93 7.35 28.65
N THR A 507 -11.13 7.36 28.10
CA THR A 507 -12.40 7.16 28.81
C THR A 507 -13.12 5.96 28.21
N PRO A 508 -14.07 5.33 28.91
CA PRO A 508 -14.90 4.28 28.32
C PRO A 508 -15.52 4.78 27.00
N PRO A 509 -15.57 3.92 25.95
CA PRO A 509 -16.11 4.35 24.66
C PRO A 509 -17.57 4.78 24.81
N ALA A 510 -17.96 5.82 24.06
CA ALA A 510 -19.36 6.22 23.97
C ALA A 510 -20.19 5.12 23.28
N ALA A 511 -21.50 5.10 23.54
CA ALA A 511 -22.42 4.17 22.87
C ALA A 511 -22.43 4.36 21.34
N THR A 512 -22.25 5.60 20.90
CA THR A 512 -22.12 5.94 19.47
C THR A 512 -20.64 5.99 19.09
N PRO A 513 -20.19 5.21 18.09
CA PRO A 513 -18.83 5.32 17.57
C PRO A 513 -18.51 6.75 17.11
N TYR A 514 -17.34 7.23 17.48
CA TYR A 514 -16.78 8.48 16.98
C TYR A 514 -15.79 8.16 15.86
N LEU A 515 -16.08 8.69 14.66
CA LEU A 515 -15.18 8.64 13.51
C LEU A 515 -14.83 10.07 13.11
N PRO A 516 -13.58 10.52 13.32
CA PRO A 516 -13.16 11.86 12.90
C PRO A 516 -13.34 12.06 11.38
N PRO A 517 -13.65 13.29 10.93
CA PRO A 517 -13.63 13.62 9.51
C PRO A 517 -12.26 13.32 8.91
N ALA A 518 -12.23 12.51 7.85
CA ALA A 518 -11.00 12.09 7.18
C ALA A 518 -10.91 12.55 5.71
N LEU A 519 -12.03 13.00 5.12
CA LEU A 519 -12.05 13.57 3.79
C LEU A 519 -11.37 14.95 3.80
N VAL A 520 -10.47 15.14 2.84
CA VAL A 520 -9.92 16.46 2.49
C VAL A 520 -10.97 17.13 1.61
N SER A 521 -11.53 18.25 2.07
CA SER A 521 -12.45 19.05 1.26
C SER A 521 -11.77 19.46 -0.05
N ALA A 522 -12.47 19.26 -1.17
CA ALA A 522 -12.05 19.73 -2.48
C ALA A 522 -12.11 21.25 -2.59
#